data_AF-A0A2X2VVG0-F1
#
_entry.id   AF-A0A2X2VVG0-F1
#
_cell.length_a   1.000
_cell.length_b   1.000
_cell.length_c   1.000
_cell.angle_alpha   90.00
_cell.angle_beta   90.00
_cell.angle_gamma   90.00
#
_symmetry.space_group_name_H-M   'P 1'
#
loop_
_entity.id
_entity.type
_entity.pdbx_description
1 polymer ?
#
loop_
_entity_poly.entity_id
_entity_poly.type
_entity_poly.pdbx_seq_one_letter_code
_entity_poly.pdbx_strand_id
1 'polypeptide(L)'
;MTTIIENINSYFLDTYGKYENIDEEVRNMVKSFYDPKVEERGIQKGMEKGIEKGMAQGIEKGIEKGIEKGMVQGIEKGKIEVARNLLKMGMDLLAIVQATGLSKEEIKKIEADMN
;
A
#
# COMPACT_ATOMS: atom_id res chain seq x y z
N MET A 1 33.45 9.67 8.10
CA MET A 1 34.18 8.41 8.39
C MET A 1 35.67 8.57 8.23
N THR A 2 36.10 9.13 7.10
CA THR A 2 37.49 9.49 6.81
C THR A 2 38.11 10.28 7.96
N THR A 3 37.38 11.26 8.51
CA THR A 3 37.84 12.07 9.65
C THR A 3 38.13 11.29 10.93
N ILE A 4 37.38 10.21 11.23
CA ILE A 4 37.65 9.40 12.43
C ILE A 4 38.91 8.56 12.22
N ILE A 5 39.05 7.95 11.03
CA ILE A 5 40.23 7.19 10.64
C ILE A 5 41.46 8.10 10.63
N GLU A 6 41.34 9.29 10.04
CA GLU A 6 42.40 10.32 9.98
C GLU A 6 42.82 10.78 11.38
N ASN A 7 41.85 11.04 12.28
CA ASN A 7 42.15 11.44 13.65
C ASN A 7 42.86 10.34 14.45
N ILE A 8 42.40 9.09 14.31
CA ILE A 8 43.01 7.94 14.98
C ILE A 8 44.41 7.70 14.42
N ASN A 9 44.57 7.68 13.09
CA ASN A 9 45.86 7.56 12.43
C ASN A 9 46.84 8.66 12.88
N SER A 10 46.38 9.91 12.92
CA SER A 10 47.18 11.06 13.37
C SER A 10 47.65 10.88 14.82
N TYR A 11 46.75 10.49 15.72
CA TYR A 11 47.08 10.22 17.13
C TYR A 11 48.14 9.12 17.28
N PHE A 12 48.00 8.01 16.56
CA PHE A 12 48.97 6.91 16.64
C PHE A 12 50.32 7.27 16.03
N LEU A 13 50.34 8.00 14.90
CA LEU A 13 51.57 8.48 14.27
C LEU A 13 52.33 9.47 15.18
N ASP A 14 51.61 10.35 15.87
CA ASP A 14 52.19 11.32 16.82
C ASP A 14 52.72 10.64 18.08
N THR A 15 52.01 9.62 18.59
CA THR A 15 52.34 8.95 19.86
C THR A 15 53.44 7.89 19.73
N TYR A 16 53.47 7.14 18.62
CA TYR A 16 54.34 5.95 18.46
C TYR A 16 55.30 6.03 17.27
N GLY A 17 55.22 7.07 16.43
CA GLY A 17 56.04 7.23 15.23
C GLY A 17 55.51 6.45 14.01
N LYS A 18 56.34 6.32 12.96
CA LYS A 18 55.97 5.61 11.73
C LYS A 18 55.90 4.10 11.96
N TYR A 19 54.69 3.61 12.17
CA TYR A 19 54.38 2.18 12.25
C TYR A 19 53.94 1.66 10.88
N GLU A 20 54.57 0.58 10.39
CA GLU A 20 54.16 -0.07 9.14
C GLU A 20 52.79 -0.74 9.35
N ASN A 21 51.85 -0.51 8.42
CA ASN A 21 50.46 -1.04 8.43
C ASN A 21 49.45 -0.36 9.37
N ILE A 22 49.77 0.80 9.94
CA ILE A 22 48.85 1.57 10.81
C ILE A 22 47.47 1.83 10.17
N ASP A 23 47.44 2.11 8.86
CA ASP A 23 46.22 2.37 8.11
C ASP A 23 45.29 1.16 8.03
N GLU A 24 45.86 -0.05 7.96
CA GLU A 24 45.09 -1.29 7.90
C GLU A 24 44.56 -1.68 9.28
N GLU A 25 45.36 -1.53 10.33
CA GLU A 25 44.93 -1.80 11.71
C GLU A 25 43.82 -0.85 12.15
N VAL A 26 43.98 0.46 11.91
CA VAL A 26 42.94 1.46 12.24
C VAL A 26 41.67 1.21 11.44
N ARG A 27 41.80 0.83 10.16
CA ARG A 27 40.63 0.44 9.35
C ARG A 27 39.93 -0.80 9.92
N ASN A 28 40.67 -1.81 10.36
CA ASN A 28 40.11 -3.04 10.93
C ASN A 28 39.48 -2.80 12.32
N MET A 29 40.08 -1.95 13.15
CA MET A 29 39.50 -1.52 14.42
C MET A 29 38.20 -0.73 14.19
N VAL A 30 38.17 0.19 13.23
CA VAL A 30 36.94 0.95 12.93
C VAL A 30 35.83 0.03 12.41
N LYS A 31 36.15 -1.00 11.61
CA LYS A 31 35.18 -2.01 11.14
C LYS A 31 34.47 -2.75 12.28
N SER A 32 35.13 -2.99 13.43
CA SER A 32 34.47 -3.67 14.56
C SER A 32 33.40 -2.80 15.23
N PHE A 33 33.50 -1.47 15.12
CA PHE A 33 32.50 -0.54 15.65
C PHE A 33 31.43 -0.22 14.61
N TYR A 34 31.80 -0.11 13.34
CA TYR A 34 30.89 0.22 12.27
C TYR A 34 31.44 -0.27 10.92
N ASP A 35 30.60 -0.95 10.15
CA ASP A 35 30.88 -1.34 8.76
C ASP A 35 29.87 -0.65 7.82
N PRO A 36 30.30 0.26 6.92
CA PRO A 36 29.42 0.88 5.94
C PRO A 36 28.58 -0.11 5.14
N LYS A 37 29.12 -1.30 4.86
CA LYS A 37 28.41 -2.35 4.12
C LYS A 37 27.23 -2.91 4.92
N VAL A 38 27.31 -2.93 6.25
CA VAL A 38 26.20 -3.35 7.11
C VAL A 38 25.11 -2.29 7.12
N GLU A 39 25.46 -1.01 7.18
CA GLU A 39 24.49 0.09 7.06
C GLU A 39 23.80 0.06 5.69
N GLU A 40 24.56 -0.04 4.60
CA GLU A 40 24.03 -0.13 3.24
C GLU A 40 23.06 -1.31 3.08
N ARG A 41 23.44 -2.50 3.57
CA ARG A 41 22.55 -3.67 3.62
C ARG A 41 21.30 -3.42 4.46
N GLY A 42 21.43 -2.71 5.56
CA GLY A 42 20.31 -2.34 6.44
C GLY A 42 19.31 -1.43 5.72
N ILE A 43 19.80 -0.40 5.04
CA ILE A 43 19.01 0.52 4.22
C ILE A 43 18.31 -0.25 3.09
N GLN A 44 19.06 -1.08 2.35
CA GLN A 44 18.51 -1.87 1.24
C GLN A 44 17.39 -2.81 1.72
N LYS A 45 17.62 -3.56 2.80
CA LYS A 45 16.60 -4.45 3.40
C LYS A 45 15.39 -3.67 3.94
N GLY A 46 15.63 -2.50 4.51
CA GLY A 46 14.56 -1.62 5.00
C GLY A 46 13.67 -1.13 3.86
N MET A 47 14.29 -0.70 2.77
CA MET A 47 13.60 -0.25 1.56
C MET A 47 12.81 -1.37 0.90
N GLU A 48 13.43 -2.54 0.71
CA GLU A 48 12.77 -3.73 0.14
C GLU A 48 11.53 -4.14 0.95
N LYS A 49 11.68 -4.28 2.29
CA LYS A 49 10.56 -4.57 3.18
C LYS A 49 9.48 -3.49 3.18
N GLY A 50 9.89 -2.23 3.08
CA GLY A 50 8.97 -1.10 3.01
C GLY A 50 8.11 -1.13 1.75
N ILE A 51 8.74 -1.38 0.59
CA ILE A 51 8.07 -1.51 -0.70
C ILE A 51 7.13 -2.72 -0.71
N GLU A 52 7.62 -3.88 -0.27
CA GLU A 52 6.82 -5.11 -0.25
C GLU A 52 5.57 -4.95 0.62
N LYS A 53 5.73 -4.44 1.85
CA LYS A 53 4.60 -4.20 2.76
C LYS A 53 3.64 -3.14 2.22
N GLY A 54 4.17 -2.04 1.69
CA GLY A 54 3.35 -0.96 1.13
C GLY A 54 2.53 -1.43 -0.06
N MET A 55 3.13 -2.22 -0.95
CA MET A 55 2.46 -2.79 -2.12
C MET A 55 1.40 -3.82 -1.71
N ALA A 56 1.72 -4.76 -0.82
CA ALA A 56 0.77 -5.75 -0.34
C ALA A 56 -0.46 -5.09 0.30
N GLN A 57 -0.26 -4.14 1.22
CA GLN A 57 -1.35 -3.42 1.88
C GLN A 57 -2.16 -2.55 0.90
N GLY A 58 -1.49 -1.95 -0.08
CA GLY A 58 -2.15 -1.14 -1.11
C GLY A 58 -3.06 -1.98 -2.01
N ILE A 59 -2.58 -3.15 -2.44
CA ILE A 59 -3.34 -4.10 -3.27
C ILE A 59 -4.53 -4.65 -2.49
N GLU A 60 -4.31 -5.14 -1.27
CA GLU A 60 -5.38 -5.72 -0.43
C GLU A 60 -6.52 -4.71 -0.21
N LYS A 61 -6.20 -3.50 0.26
CA LYS A 61 -7.19 -2.44 0.46
C LYS A 61 -7.85 -1.97 -0.83
N GLY A 62 -7.11 -1.96 -1.94
CA GLY A 62 -7.63 -1.59 -3.25
C GLY A 62 -8.66 -2.60 -3.77
N ILE A 63 -8.33 -3.88 -3.66
CA ILE A 63 -9.20 -4.99 -4.08
C ILE A 63 -10.46 -5.03 -3.22
N GLU A 64 -10.32 -4.99 -1.89
CA GLU A 64 -11.46 -5.03 -0.96
C GLU A 64 -12.46 -3.91 -1.25
N LYS A 65 -11.99 -2.66 -1.33
CA LYS A 65 -12.83 -1.50 -1.65
C LYS A 65 -13.43 -1.58 -3.05
N GLY A 66 -12.68 -2.12 -4.01
CA GLY A 66 -13.14 -2.30 -5.38
C GLY A 66 -14.29 -3.31 -5.48
N ILE A 67 -14.12 -4.47 -4.83
CA ILE A 67 -15.13 -5.53 -4.79
C ILE A 67 -16.38 -5.06 -4.06
N GLU A 68 -16.24 -4.45 -2.88
CA GLU A 68 -17.38 -3.97 -2.10
C GLU A 68 -18.22 -2.95 -2.90
N LYS A 69 -17.56 -1.92 -3.45
CA LYS A 69 -18.25 -0.91 -4.28
C LYS A 69 -18.88 -1.52 -5.52
N GLY A 70 -18.16 -2.41 -6.20
CA GLY A 70 -18.65 -3.09 -7.41
C GLY A 70 -19.87 -3.95 -7.12
N MET A 71 -19.87 -4.68 -6.01
CA MET A 71 -20.97 -5.54 -5.60
C MET A 71 -22.22 -4.71 -5.23
N VAL A 72 -22.07 -3.66 -4.43
CA VAL A 72 -23.19 -2.77 -4.05
C VAL A 72 -23.81 -2.12 -5.30
N GLN A 73 -22.99 -1.55 -6.17
CA GLN A 73 -23.45 -0.95 -7.41
C GLN A 73 -24.11 -1.98 -8.35
N GLY A 74 -23.56 -3.20 -8.41
CA GLY A 74 -24.12 -4.29 -9.20
C GLY A 74 -25.51 -4.72 -8.71
N ILE A 75 -25.68 -4.88 -7.40
CA ILE A 75 -26.96 -5.24 -6.77
C ILE A 75 -28.00 -4.14 -7.02
N GLU A 76 -27.63 -2.87 -6.83
CA GLU A 76 -28.54 -1.74 -7.04
C GLU A 76 -28.99 -1.64 -8.51
N LYS A 77 -28.04 -1.72 -9.45
CA LYS A 77 -28.36 -1.75 -10.89
C LYS A 77 -29.25 -2.94 -11.26
N GLY A 78 -28.97 -4.12 -10.70
CA GLY A 78 -29.79 -5.31 -10.90
C GLY A 78 -31.22 -5.14 -10.41
N LYS A 79 -31.42 -4.55 -9.22
CA LYS A 79 -32.76 -4.22 -8.69
C LYS A 79 -33.52 -3.27 -9.62
N ILE A 80 -32.85 -2.22 -10.10
CA ILE A 80 -33.43 -1.26 -11.04
C ILE A 80 -33.81 -1.93 -12.37
N GLU A 81 -32.95 -2.79 -12.91
CA GLU A 81 -33.20 -3.51 -14.15
C GLU A 81 -34.40 -4.46 -14.03
N VAL A 82 -34.49 -5.22 -12.93
CA VAL A 82 -35.65 -6.05 -12.65
C VAL A 82 -36.89 -5.18 -12.55
N ALA A 83 -36.88 -4.09 -11.79
CA ALA A 83 -38.03 -3.18 -11.67
C ALA A 83 -38.51 -2.66 -13.03
N ARG A 84 -37.59 -2.23 -13.91
CA ARG A 84 -37.91 -1.80 -15.28
C ARG A 84 -38.58 -2.90 -16.09
N ASN A 85 -38.07 -4.13 -16.00
CA ASN A 85 -38.64 -5.26 -16.73
C ASN A 85 -40.05 -5.59 -16.23
N LEU A 86 -40.28 -5.57 -14.91
CA LEU A 86 -41.60 -5.82 -14.34
C LEU A 86 -42.61 -4.72 -14.69
N LEU A 87 -42.19 -3.45 -14.71
CA LEU A 87 -43.01 -2.32 -15.18
C LEU A 87 -43.44 -2.51 -16.64
N LYS A 88 -42.50 -2.88 -17.52
CA LYS A 88 -42.79 -3.17 -18.94
C LYS A 88 -43.77 -4.33 -19.14
N MET A 89 -43.79 -5.28 -18.20
CA MET A 89 -44.74 -6.39 -18.20
C MET A 89 -46.11 -6.02 -17.62
N GLY A 90 -46.31 -4.77 -17.18
CA GLY A 90 -47.57 -4.29 -16.61
C GLY A 90 -47.86 -4.84 -15.21
N MET A 91 -46.83 -5.24 -14.45
CA MET A 91 -47.03 -5.67 -13.06
C MET A 91 -47.45 -4.51 -12.16
N ASP A 92 -48.27 -4.82 -11.15
CA ASP A 92 -48.71 -3.85 -10.15
C ASP A 92 -47.54 -3.33 -9.29
N LEU A 93 -47.60 -2.05 -8.92
CA LEU A 93 -46.59 -1.35 -8.14
C LEU A 93 -46.26 -2.09 -6.82
N LEU A 94 -47.26 -2.63 -6.11
CA LEU A 94 -47.02 -3.33 -4.84
C LEU A 94 -46.24 -4.63 -5.05
N ALA A 95 -46.53 -5.36 -6.13
CA ALA A 95 -45.81 -6.59 -6.45
C ALA A 95 -44.35 -6.31 -6.84
N ILE A 96 -44.08 -5.20 -7.55
CA ILE A 96 -42.72 -4.78 -7.90
C ILE A 96 -41.92 -4.36 -6.66
N VAL A 97 -42.54 -3.61 -5.74
CA VAL A 97 -41.93 -3.26 -4.43
C VAL A 97 -41.50 -4.53 -3.69
N GLN A 98 -42.39 -5.52 -3.59
CA GLN A 98 -42.10 -6.77 -2.89
C GLN A 98 -41.00 -7.59 -3.58
N ALA A 99 -40.98 -7.65 -4.92
CA ALA A 99 -40.02 -8.46 -5.67
C ALA A 99 -38.60 -7.86 -5.69
N THR A 100 -38.49 -6.52 -5.74
CA THR A 100 -37.21 -5.82 -5.92
C THR A 100 -36.64 -5.27 -4.62
N GLY A 101 -37.49 -5.09 -3.61
CA GLY A 101 -37.14 -4.42 -2.36
C GLY A 101 -36.88 -2.92 -2.53
N LEU A 102 -37.28 -2.32 -3.65
CA LEU A 102 -37.26 -0.88 -3.87
C LEU A 102 -38.51 -0.22 -3.28
N SER A 103 -38.38 1.04 -2.87
CA SER A 103 -39.49 1.88 -2.42
C SER A 103 -40.42 2.25 -3.57
N LYS A 104 -41.65 2.67 -3.21
CA LYS A 104 -42.63 3.15 -4.20
C LYS A 104 -42.11 4.38 -4.94
N GLU A 105 -41.38 5.23 -4.25
CA GLU A 105 -40.79 6.46 -4.77
C GLU A 105 -39.69 6.15 -5.80
N GLU A 106 -38.84 5.17 -5.54
CA GLU A 106 -37.80 4.72 -6.49
C GLU A 106 -38.42 4.14 -7.76
N ILE A 107 -39.44 3.29 -7.63
CA ILE A 107 -40.12 2.70 -8.79
C ILE A 107 -40.82 3.78 -9.63
N LYS A 108 -41.47 4.76 -8.99
CA LYS A 108 -42.08 5.90 -9.71
C LYS A 108 -41.06 6.76 -10.45
N LYS A 109 -39.86 6.95 -9.88
CA LYS A 109 -38.77 7.63 -10.59
C LYS A 109 -38.34 6.82 -11.82
N ILE A 110 -38.17 5.51 -11.67
CA ILE A 110 -37.82 4.61 -12.78
C ILE A 110 -38.89 4.66 -13.88
N GLU A 111 -40.17 4.65 -13.51
CA GLU A 111 -41.29 4.78 -14.45
C GLU A 111 -41.30 6.13 -15.18
N ALA A 112 -40.99 7.22 -14.47
CA ALA A 112 -40.86 8.55 -15.07
C ALA A 112 -39.67 8.65 -16.03
N ASP A 113 -38.54 8.00 -15.72
CA ASP A 113 -37.34 7.96 -16.57
C ASP A 113 -37.52 7.08 -17.83
N MET A 114 -38.60 6.28 -17.90
CA MET A 114 -38.92 5.40 -19.03
C MET A 114 -39.83 6.04 -20.07
N ASN A 115 -40.52 7.13 -19.73
CA ASN A 115 -41.43 7.87 -20.61
C ASN A 115 -40.74 9.05 -21.28
#